data_AF-A0A349D7B7-F1
#
_entry.id   AF-A0A349D7B7-F1
#
_cell.length_a   1.000
_cell.length_b   1.000
_cell.length_c   1.000
_cell.angle_alpha   90.00
_cell.angle_beta   90.00
_cell.angle_gamma   90.00
#
_symmetry.space_group_name_H-M   'P 1'
#
loop_
_entity.id
_entity.type
_entity.pdbx_description
1 polymer ?
#
loop_
_entity_poly.entity_id
_entity_poly.type
_entity_poly.pdbx_seq_one_letter_code
_entity_poly.pdbx_strand_id
1 'polypeptide(L)'
;MKKLSLIFLSLLAFGTLCFAQNQNSKLLYASSSEMPAADFLSGVKYASIALNPVNQGMVDNQEGIAAFYFVAQQYLQQIGFEYVALTSNEKTILDNTIKSYCESATVIFGGDIDKKSISNMTITFVSCKGDVFGFRSQKKFSYGLFADVEK
;
A
#
# COMPACT_ATOMS: atom_id res chain seq x y z
N MET A 1 -35.06 48.86 17.01
CA MET A 1 -34.25 48.57 18.22
C MET A 1 -33.67 47.17 18.10
N LYS A 2 -32.37 47.05 18.33
CA LYS A 2 -31.50 45.89 18.09
C LYS A 2 -31.91 44.68 18.93
N LYS A 3 -31.92 43.49 18.33
CA LYS A 3 -31.48 42.25 19.02
C LYS A 3 -30.59 41.46 18.07
N LEU A 4 -29.30 41.62 18.31
CA LEU A 4 -28.22 40.74 17.87
C LEU A 4 -28.36 39.43 18.67
N SER A 5 -28.42 38.28 18.00
CA SER A 5 -28.13 37.01 18.66
C SER A 5 -27.49 36.07 17.64
N LEU A 6 -26.18 35.88 17.80
CA LEU A 6 -25.39 34.84 17.17
C LEU A 6 -25.94 33.47 17.59
N ILE A 7 -26.30 32.63 16.63
CA ILE A 7 -26.14 31.18 16.76
C ILE A 7 -25.55 30.67 15.43
N PHE A 8 -24.24 30.88 15.31
CA PHE A 8 -23.38 30.27 14.31
C PHE A 8 -22.69 29.08 15.02
N LEU A 9 -23.39 27.97 15.22
CA LEU A 9 -22.78 26.78 15.85
C LEU A 9 -23.58 25.50 15.57
N SER A 10 -23.58 25.02 14.33
CA SER A 10 -24.10 23.68 14.00
C SER A 10 -23.37 23.04 12.81
N LEU A 11 -22.03 23.13 12.77
CA LEU A 11 -21.21 22.58 11.68
C LEU A 11 -19.91 21.90 12.16
N LEU A 12 -19.90 21.39 13.40
CA LEU A 12 -18.73 20.72 14.01
C LEU A 12 -19.15 19.44 14.76
N ALA A 13 -19.87 18.54 14.08
CA ALA A 13 -20.21 17.22 14.64
C ALA A 13 -20.20 16.09 13.60
N PHE A 14 -19.31 16.16 12.61
CA PHE A 14 -19.07 15.07 11.63
C PHE A 14 -17.59 14.66 11.54
N GLY A 15 -16.81 14.94 12.59
CA GLY A 15 -15.36 14.71 12.64
C GLY A 15 -14.91 13.53 13.51
N THR A 16 -15.80 12.63 13.92
CA THR A 16 -15.42 11.43 14.68
C THR A 16 -16.03 10.19 14.05
N LEU A 17 -15.72 9.95 12.78
CA LEU A 17 -15.59 8.58 12.30
C LEU A 17 -14.26 8.07 12.85
N CYS A 18 -14.36 7.30 13.92
CA CYS A 18 -13.31 6.47 14.45
C CYS A 18 -12.59 5.78 13.30
N PHE A 19 -11.32 6.12 13.08
CA PHE A 19 -10.39 5.18 12.48
C PHE A 19 -10.36 3.97 13.42
N ALA A 20 -11.14 2.95 13.07
CA ALA A 20 -10.89 1.62 13.59
C ALA A 20 -9.47 1.26 13.13
N GLN A 21 -8.49 1.45 14.01
CA GLN A 21 -7.16 0.89 13.84
C GLN A 21 -7.33 -0.62 13.72
N ASN A 22 -7.25 -1.13 12.49
CA ASN A 22 -7.24 -2.55 12.21
C ASN A 22 -5.93 -3.13 12.78
N GLN A 23 -5.97 -3.62 14.02
CA GLN A 23 -4.83 -4.17 14.77
C GLN A 23 -4.38 -5.56 14.28
N ASN A 24 -4.27 -5.78 12.97
CA ASN A 24 -3.81 -7.07 12.43
C ASN A 24 -2.44 -7.03 11.73
N SER A 25 -1.76 -5.88 11.70
CA SER A 25 -0.38 -5.78 11.22
C SER A 25 0.56 -5.45 12.37
N LYS A 26 1.26 -6.46 12.89
CA LYS A 26 2.38 -6.26 13.82
C LYS A 26 3.61 -5.87 13.00
N LEU A 27 4.26 -4.75 13.37
CA LEU A 27 5.59 -4.41 12.85
C LEU A 27 6.54 -5.57 13.17
N LEU A 28 7.15 -6.16 12.15
CA LEU A 28 8.10 -7.25 12.35
C LEU A 28 9.50 -6.71 12.63
N TYR A 29 9.90 -5.72 11.85
CA TYR A 29 11.26 -5.18 11.87
C TYR A 29 11.27 -3.80 11.23
N ALA A 30 12.03 -2.89 11.82
CA ALA A 30 12.40 -1.61 11.24
C ALA A 30 13.93 -1.52 11.28
N SER A 31 14.57 -1.18 10.15
CA SER A 31 16.02 -1.10 10.06
C SER A 31 16.61 0.19 10.65
N SER A 32 15.76 1.17 10.97
CA SER A 32 16.18 2.47 11.50
C SER A 32 15.39 2.84 12.75
N SER A 33 16.10 3.40 13.73
CA SER A 33 15.52 3.98 14.95
C SER A 33 15.25 5.48 14.82
N GLU A 34 15.71 6.11 13.73
CA GLU A 34 15.68 7.57 13.55
C GLU A 34 14.34 8.07 12.99
N MET A 35 13.61 7.23 12.25
CA MET A 35 12.31 7.56 11.68
C MET A 35 11.32 6.43 11.97
N PRO A 36 10.34 6.64 12.87
CA PRO A 36 9.26 5.69 13.08
C PRO A 36 8.53 5.36 11.77
N ALA A 37 8.12 4.10 11.59
CA ALA A 37 7.42 3.66 10.38
C ALA A 37 6.13 4.47 10.11
N ALA A 38 5.44 4.91 11.17
CA ALA A 38 4.25 5.75 11.05
C ALA A 38 4.57 7.13 10.45
N ASP A 39 5.65 7.76 10.90
CA ASP A 39 6.07 9.07 10.41
C ASP A 39 6.49 8.98 8.94
N PHE A 40 7.28 7.96 8.59
CA PHE A 40 7.62 7.66 7.21
C PHE A 40 6.38 7.47 6.33
N LEU A 41 5.47 6.57 6.72
CA LEU A 41 4.27 6.26 5.95
C LEU A 41 3.31 7.45 5.82
N SER A 42 3.31 8.36 6.80
CA SER A 42 2.52 9.60 6.73
C SER A 42 3.12 10.66 5.78
N GLY A 43 4.41 10.57 5.49
CA GLY A 43 5.14 11.53 4.65
C GLY A 43 5.21 11.15 3.17
N VAL A 44 4.97 9.88 2.83
CA VAL A 44 4.96 9.39 1.45
C VAL A 44 3.55 9.46 0.86
N LYS A 45 3.46 9.83 -0.43
CA LYS A 45 2.20 9.95 -1.17
C LYS A 45 2.02 8.83 -2.18
N TYR A 46 3.14 8.32 -2.70
CA TYR A 46 3.18 7.36 -3.79
C TYR A 46 3.83 6.05 -3.35
N ALA A 47 3.50 4.98 -4.06
CA ALA A 47 4.17 3.70 -3.89
C ALA A 47 4.54 3.11 -5.26
N SER A 48 5.64 2.36 -5.30
CA SER A 48 6.02 1.54 -6.44
C SER A 48 6.23 0.11 -5.99
N ILE A 49 5.46 -0.83 -6.54
CA ILE A 49 5.59 -2.25 -6.20
C ILE A 49 6.81 -2.82 -6.93
N ALA A 50 7.84 -3.19 -6.19
CA ALA A 50 9.05 -3.80 -6.75
C ALA A 50 8.82 -5.28 -7.10
N LEU A 51 9.19 -5.64 -8.32
CA LEU A 51 9.06 -6.98 -8.88
C LEU A 51 10.40 -7.39 -9.51
N ASN A 52 10.70 -8.69 -9.50
CA ASN A 52 11.75 -9.22 -10.34
C ASN A 52 11.31 -9.20 -11.83
N PRO A 53 12.24 -9.32 -12.80
CA PRO A 53 11.90 -9.22 -14.21
C PRO A 53 10.83 -10.23 -14.69
N VAL A 54 10.82 -11.44 -14.14
CA VAL A 54 9.84 -12.48 -14.49
C VAL A 54 8.44 -12.07 -14.04
N ASN A 55 8.30 -11.67 -12.78
CA ASN A 55 7.03 -11.22 -12.20
C ASN A 55 6.55 -9.91 -12.84
N GLN A 56 7.48 -9.02 -13.21
CA GLN A 56 7.15 -7.82 -13.96
C GLN A 56 6.53 -8.15 -15.32
N GLY A 57 7.14 -9.08 -16.07
CA GLY A 57 6.59 -9.54 -17.35
C GLY A 57 5.20 -10.16 -17.20
N MET A 58 4.98 -10.99 -16.17
CA MET A 58 3.66 -11.54 -15.87
C MET A 58 2.62 -10.46 -15.57
N VAL A 59 2.98 -9.43 -14.80
CA VAL A 59 2.09 -8.30 -14.49
C VAL A 59 1.76 -7.48 -15.74
N ASP A 60 2.77 -7.17 -16.56
CA ASP A 60 2.58 -6.37 -17.78
C ASP A 60 1.72 -7.12 -18.81
N ASN A 61 1.81 -8.45 -18.85
CA ASN A 61 1.02 -9.32 -19.73
C ASN A 61 -0.30 -9.81 -19.09
N GLN A 62 -0.58 -9.47 -17.83
CA GLN A 62 -1.75 -9.92 -17.06
C GLN A 62 -1.86 -11.45 -16.86
N GLU A 63 -0.72 -12.11 -16.70
CA GLU A 63 -0.62 -13.57 -16.58
C GLU A 63 -0.25 -14.02 -15.16
N GLY A 64 -0.48 -15.31 -14.88
CA GLY A 64 0.03 -15.97 -13.68
C GLY A 64 -0.30 -15.19 -12.41
N ILE A 65 0.73 -14.77 -11.68
CA ILE A 65 0.59 -14.08 -10.38
C ILE A 65 0.11 -12.61 -10.49
N ALA A 66 -0.19 -12.09 -11.68
CA ALA A 66 -0.60 -10.69 -11.87
C ALA A 66 -1.80 -10.30 -11.00
N ALA A 67 -2.80 -11.17 -10.88
CA ALA A 67 -4.00 -10.90 -10.09
C ALA A 67 -3.68 -10.62 -8.61
N PHE A 68 -2.66 -11.31 -8.04
CA PHE A 68 -2.21 -11.03 -6.68
C PHE A 68 -1.67 -9.60 -6.55
N TYR A 69 -0.85 -9.15 -7.51
CA TYR A 69 -0.27 -7.82 -7.45
C TYR A 69 -1.28 -6.71 -7.75
N PHE A 70 -2.30 -6.96 -8.57
CA PHE A 70 -3.41 -6.02 -8.73
C PHE A 70 -4.19 -5.85 -7.41
N VAL A 71 -4.47 -6.93 -6.69
CA VAL A 71 -5.07 -6.85 -5.35
C VAL A 71 -4.15 -6.10 -4.38
N ALA A 72 -2.83 -6.33 -4.45
CA ALA A 72 -1.85 -5.63 -3.62
C ALA A 72 -1.82 -4.11 -3.92
N GLN A 73 -1.91 -3.72 -5.20
CA GLN A 73 -2.00 -2.32 -5.64
C GLN A 73 -3.26 -1.66 -5.08
N GLN A 74 -4.42 -2.32 -5.19
CA GLN A 74 -5.69 -1.83 -4.63
C GLN A 74 -5.62 -1.67 -3.10
N TYR A 75 -5.00 -2.63 -2.40
CA TYR A 75 -4.79 -2.53 -0.96
C TYR A 75 -3.95 -1.30 -0.58
N LEU A 76 -2.86 -1.03 -1.29
CA LEU A 76 -2.02 0.14 -1.05
C LEU A 76 -2.79 1.45 -1.26
N GLN A 77 -3.62 1.54 -2.30
CA GLN A 77 -4.50 2.69 -2.53
C GLN A 77 -5.49 2.87 -1.37
N GLN A 78 -6.09 1.78 -0.89
CA GLN A 78 -7.06 1.81 0.22
C GLN A 78 -6.46 2.28 1.56
N ILE A 79 -5.17 2.03 1.80
CA ILE A 79 -4.50 2.49 3.03
C ILE A 79 -3.94 3.92 2.93
N GLY A 80 -4.15 4.61 1.80
CA GLY A 80 -3.93 6.06 1.70
C GLY A 80 -2.89 6.53 0.69
N PHE A 81 -2.27 5.64 -0.10
CA PHE A 81 -1.40 6.08 -1.20
C PHE A 81 -2.22 6.71 -2.32
N GLU A 82 -1.86 7.93 -2.74
CA GLU A 82 -2.54 8.68 -3.80
C GLU A 82 -2.40 7.99 -5.17
N TYR A 83 -1.23 7.38 -5.41
CA TYR A 83 -0.94 6.61 -6.61
C TYR A 83 0.00 5.45 -6.30
N VAL A 84 -0.24 4.31 -6.93
CA VAL A 84 0.54 3.09 -6.74
C VAL A 84 0.92 2.55 -8.10
N ALA A 85 2.20 2.61 -8.44
CA ALA A 85 2.75 2.07 -9.68
C ALA A 85 3.00 0.56 -9.57
N LEU A 86 2.55 -0.20 -10.58
CA LEU A 86 2.72 -1.65 -10.63
C LEU A 86 3.31 -2.11 -11.96
N THR A 87 2.66 -1.79 -13.08
CA THR A 87 3.15 -2.10 -14.43
C THR A 87 4.39 -1.29 -14.77
N SER A 88 5.18 -1.75 -15.73
CA SER A 88 6.38 -1.03 -16.19
C SER A 88 6.05 0.38 -16.70
N ASN A 89 4.90 0.53 -17.35
CA ASN A 89 4.41 1.83 -17.82
C ASN A 89 4.04 2.76 -16.67
N GLU A 90 3.29 2.28 -15.67
CA GLU A 90 2.94 3.07 -14.49
C GLU A 90 4.17 3.51 -13.69
N LYS A 91 5.19 2.66 -13.59
CA LYS A 91 6.47 3.00 -12.96
C LYS A 91 7.18 4.14 -13.69
N THR A 92 7.23 4.06 -15.02
CA THR A 92 7.79 5.11 -15.86
C THR A 92 7.01 6.43 -15.70
N ILE A 93 5.68 6.37 -15.63
CA ILE A 93 4.84 7.56 -15.42
C ILE A 93 5.14 8.18 -14.04
N LEU A 94 5.22 7.35 -12.99
CA LEU A 94 5.52 7.82 -11.64
C LEU A 94 6.89 8.51 -11.58
N ASP A 95 7.93 7.88 -12.13
CA ASP A 95 9.30 8.41 -12.13
C ASP A 95 9.38 9.78 -12.83
N ASN A 96 8.55 10.02 -13.84
CA ASN A 96 8.47 11.30 -14.55
C ASN A 96 7.59 12.35 -13.86
N THR A 97 6.73 11.94 -12.91
CA THR A 97 5.73 12.82 -12.29
C THR A 97 6.15 13.33 -10.92
N ILE A 98 6.88 12.53 -10.15
CA ILE A 98 7.26 12.89 -8.77
C ILE A 98 8.24 14.07 -8.75
N LYS A 99 8.03 14.99 -7.81
CA LYS A 99 8.93 16.12 -7.60
C LYS A 99 10.14 15.74 -6.75
N SER A 100 9.98 14.72 -5.91
CA SER A 100 11.01 14.16 -5.06
C SER A 100 10.84 12.66 -4.94
N TYR A 101 11.94 11.91 -5.03
CA TYR A 101 11.96 10.47 -4.79
C TYR A 101 11.50 10.10 -3.37
N CYS A 102 11.58 11.02 -2.41
CA CYS A 102 11.09 10.81 -1.04
C CYS A 102 9.57 10.94 -0.89
N GLU A 103 8.84 11.35 -1.92
CA GLU A 103 7.37 11.25 -1.94
C GLU A 103 6.90 9.83 -2.27
N SER A 104 7.81 8.93 -2.69
CA SER A 104 7.50 7.57 -3.11
C SER A 104 8.17 6.53 -2.21
N ALA A 105 7.41 5.49 -1.84
CA ALA A 105 7.92 4.31 -1.16
C ALA A 105 8.08 3.15 -2.16
N THR A 106 9.22 2.44 -2.10
CA THR A 106 9.31 1.14 -2.76
C THR A 106 8.65 0.08 -1.89
N VAL A 107 7.75 -0.72 -2.45
CA VAL A 107 7.00 -1.75 -1.72
C VAL A 107 7.33 -3.12 -2.26
N ILE A 108 7.72 -4.04 -1.37
CA ILE A 108 8.03 -5.43 -1.70
C ILE A 108 7.01 -6.30 -0.98
N PHE A 109 6.33 -7.16 -1.73
CA PHE A 109 5.49 -8.21 -1.17
C PHE A 109 6.23 -9.54 -1.17
N GLY A 110 6.13 -10.25 -0.06
CA GLY A 110 6.61 -11.62 0.08
C GLY A 110 5.55 -12.51 0.70
N GLY A 111 5.82 -13.81 0.71
CA GLY A 111 4.94 -14.81 1.29
C GLY A 111 5.19 -16.19 0.70
N ASP A 112 4.69 -17.19 1.39
CA ASP A 112 4.74 -18.57 0.93
C ASP A 112 3.50 -18.82 0.06
N ILE A 113 3.72 -18.94 -1.25
CA ILE A 113 2.68 -19.24 -2.24
C ILE A 113 2.63 -20.75 -2.44
N ASP A 114 1.49 -21.35 -2.11
CA ASP A 114 1.12 -22.71 -2.47
C ASP A 114 -0.05 -22.65 -3.47
N LYS A 115 -0.34 -23.75 -4.18
CA LYS A 115 -1.26 -23.83 -5.33
C LYS A 115 -2.64 -23.17 -5.12
N LYS A 116 -3.10 -23.04 -3.88
CA LYS A 116 -4.42 -22.48 -3.51
C LYS A 116 -4.36 -21.50 -2.35
N SER A 117 -3.18 -21.11 -1.89
CA SER A 117 -3.09 -20.22 -0.74
C SER A 117 -1.78 -19.46 -0.67
N ILE A 118 -1.87 -18.24 -0.15
CA ILE A 118 -0.73 -17.44 0.26
C ILE A 118 -0.72 -17.42 1.79
N SER A 119 0.41 -17.74 2.39
CA SER A 119 0.61 -17.65 3.83
C SER A 119 1.87 -16.87 4.15
N ASN A 120 2.03 -16.48 5.42
CA ASN A 120 3.22 -15.73 5.87
C ASN A 120 3.49 -14.45 5.08
N MET A 121 2.42 -13.78 4.63
CA MET A 121 2.54 -12.58 3.80
C MET A 121 3.35 -11.51 4.52
N THR A 122 4.35 -10.99 3.82
CA THR A 122 5.13 -9.83 4.25
C THR A 122 4.86 -8.67 3.31
N ILE A 123 4.83 -7.48 3.89
CA ILE A 123 4.89 -6.23 3.15
C ILE A 123 6.05 -5.42 3.73
N THR A 124 6.96 -5.05 2.85
CA THR A 124 8.15 -4.28 3.21
C THR A 124 8.12 -2.97 2.46
N PHE A 125 8.20 -1.87 3.20
CA PHE A 125 8.36 -0.54 2.63
C PHE A 125 9.81 -0.11 2.73
N VAL A 126 10.34 0.46 1.66
CA VAL A 126 11.70 1.00 1.60
C VAL A 126 11.62 2.50 1.30
N SER A 127 12.22 3.30 2.17
CA SER A 127 12.28 4.75 2.04
C SER A 127 13.28 5.17 0.95
N CYS A 128 13.19 6.42 0.49
CA CYS A 128 14.18 7.01 -0.43
C CYS A 128 15.61 7.01 0.13
N LYS A 129 15.79 6.89 1.46
CA LYS A 129 17.09 6.82 2.13
C LYS A 129 17.56 5.38 2.36
N GLY A 130 16.77 4.38 1.96
CA GLY A 130 17.07 2.97 2.15
C GLY A 130 16.62 2.40 3.50
N ASP A 131 15.84 3.14 4.30
CA ASP A 131 15.25 2.59 5.52
C ASP A 131 14.18 1.56 5.17
N VAL A 132 14.17 0.43 5.89
CA VAL A 132 13.32 -0.72 5.61
C VAL A 132 12.35 -0.94 6.76
N PHE A 133 11.05 -0.96 6.45
CA PHE A 133 9.95 -1.19 7.39
C PHE A 133 9.15 -2.41 6.97
N GLY A 134 9.34 -3.52 7.69
CA GLY A 134 8.71 -4.81 7.41
C GLY A 134 7.53 -5.10 8.32
N PHE A 135 6.42 -5.53 7.72
CA PHE A 135 5.22 -6.00 8.42
C PHE A 135 4.89 -7.41 7.93
N ARG A 136 4.33 -8.25 8.81
CA ARG A 136 3.83 -9.58 8.42
C ARG A 136 2.44 -9.80 8.92
N SER A 137 1.65 -10.41 8.05
CA SER A 137 0.42 -11.04 8.43
C SER A 137 0.66 -12.52 8.70
N GLN A 138 0.12 -13.01 9.81
CA GLN A 138 -0.02 -14.45 10.03
C GLN A 138 -1.28 -15.02 9.35
N LYS A 139 -2.06 -14.16 8.67
CA LYS A 139 -3.28 -14.56 7.99
C LYS A 139 -2.94 -15.37 6.74
N LYS A 140 -3.59 -16.53 6.60
CA LYS A 140 -3.59 -17.34 5.38
C LYS A 140 -4.73 -16.87 4.48
N PHE A 141 -4.41 -16.56 3.24
CA PHE A 141 -5.39 -16.20 2.21
C PHE A 141 -5.55 -17.39 1.27
N SER A 142 -6.78 -17.88 1.14
CA SER A 142 -7.14 -18.89 0.15
C SER A 142 -7.76 -18.19 -1.05
N TYR A 143 -7.32 -18.53 -2.25
CA TYR A 143 -7.89 -18.03 -3.50
C TYR A 143 -8.40 -19.21 -4.34
N GLY A 144 -9.54 -19.00 -5.01
CA GLY A 144 -10.00 -19.90 -6.07
C GLY A 144 -8.95 -19.91 -7.17
N LEU A 145 -8.67 -21.09 -7.73
CA LEU A 145 -7.69 -21.31 -8.79
C LEU A 145 -7.72 -20.17 -9.82
N PHE A 146 -6.55 -19.76 -10.30
CA PHE A 146 -6.31 -18.89 -11.46
C PHE A 146 -6.97 -19.39 -12.78
N ALA A 147 -7.97 -20.27 -12.72
CA ALA A 147 -8.69 -20.86 -13.84
C ALA A 147 -9.74 -19.93 -14.47
N ASP A 148 -9.96 -18.72 -13.93
CA ASP A 148 -10.90 -17.73 -14.50
C ASP A 148 -10.19 -16.54 -15.18
N VAL A 149 -8.87 -16.60 -15.39
CA VAL A 149 -8.12 -15.61 -16.21
C VAL A 149 -7.83 -16.16 -17.63
N GLU A 150 -8.10 -17.44 -17.87
CA GLU A 150 -8.19 -18.02 -19.22
C GLU A 150 -9.67 -18.24 -19.58
N LYS A 151 -10.34 -17.19 -20.08
CA LYS A 151 -11.44 -17.33 -21.04
C LYS A 151 -11.44 -16.19 -22.04
#